data_AF-A0A552QUK7-F1
#
_entry.id   AF-A0A552QUK7-F1
#
_cell.length_a   1.000
_cell.length_b   1.000
_cell.length_c   1.000
_cell.angle_alpha   90.00
_cell.angle_beta   90.00
_cell.angle_gamma   90.00
#
_symmetry.space_group_name_H-M   'P 1'
#
loop_
_entity.id
_entity.type
_entity.pdbx_description
1 polymer ?
#
loop_
_entity_poly.entity_id
_entity_poly.type
_entity_poly.pdbx_seq_one_letter_code
_entity_poly.pdbx_strand_id
1 'polypeptide(L)'
;MSAIALRGPARLVVRQHRLVLWVSGALALAGIALVVGAWLFTSSAAADFAGTGCSVQHTVSGCGIQVRHFLSVELYYNHLFAYTGLVMTALPALVGLFVAGPLVGRELEDGTYRLSWSQSVSPARWLAARLAVPAVLTVSGVAVLSGVYSWGWSRTHHTHYPLQSSEWWVYSSMGPVPVVYAVLWLVLGALVALLVRRTLLAMTITAAAYPLVAGAAYAVRPGGPFWPLQLAETAVLLGLAAAATVLAFRVLRRYHV
;
A
#
# COMPACT_ATOMS: atom_id res chain seq x y z
N MET A 1 8.93 -24.53 17.51
CA MET A 1 8.35 -23.41 16.75
C MET A 1 6.88 -23.30 17.11
N SER A 2 6.54 -22.49 18.11
CA SER A 2 5.16 -22.34 18.56
C SER A 2 4.37 -21.59 17.49
N ALA A 3 3.52 -22.31 16.76
CA ALA A 3 2.57 -21.71 15.84
C ALA A 3 1.76 -20.66 16.61
N ILE A 4 1.73 -19.42 16.12
CA ILE A 4 0.94 -18.33 16.67
C ILE A 4 -0.51 -18.82 16.80
N ALA A 5 -0.93 -19.16 18.02
CA ALA A 5 -2.24 -19.73 18.27
C ALA A 5 -3.28 -18.60 18.23
N LEU A 6 -3.74 -18.24 17.03
CA LEU A 6 -4.86 -17.34 16.84
C LEU A 6 -6.09 -17.87 17.61
N ARG A 7 -6.60 -17.10 18.56
CA ARG A 7 -7.76 -17.50 19.40
C ARG A 7 -9.05 -16.85 18.90
N GLY A 8 -10.16 -17.60 19.01
CA GLY A 8 -11.52 -17.11 18.78
C GLY A 8 -11.73 -16.47 17.40
N PRO A 9 -12.30 -15.25 17.31
CA PRO A 9 -12.74 -14.64 16.06
C PRO A 9 -11.60 -14.34 15.07
N ALA A 10 -10.38 -14.08 15.54
CA ALA A 10 -9.23 -13.83 14.66
C ALA A 10 -8.88 -15.07 13.80
N ARG A 11 -9.01 -16.28 14.37
CA ARG A 11 -8.80 -17.53 13.64
C ARG A 11 -9.85 -17.74 12.55
N LEU A 12 -11.09 -17.33 12.82
CA LEU A 12 -12.20 -17.45 11.87
C LEU A 12 -11.95 -16.55 10.65
N VAL A 13 -11.59 -15.28 10.88
CA VAL A 13 -11.28 -14.31 9.79
C VAL A 13 -10.19 -14.85 8.88
N VAL A 14 -9.07 -15.34 9.45
CA VAL A 14 -7.97 -15.89 8.65
C VAL A 14 -8.39 -17.11 7.84
N ARG A 15 -9.20 -18.01 8.42
CA ARG A 15 -9.66 -19.20 7.70
C ARG A 15 -10.64 -18.87 6.58
N GLN A 16 -11.56 -17.95 6.84
CA GLN A 16 -12.56 -17.51 5.87
C GLN A 16 -11.92 -16.80 4.68
N HIS A 17 -10.87 -16.00 4.92
CA HIS A 17 -10.20 -15.21 3.90
C HIS A 17 -8.88 -15.82 3.40
N ARG A 18 -8.62 -17.12 3.66
CA ARG A 18 -7.35 -17.78 3.32
C ARG A 18 -6.94 -17.61 1.86
N LEU A 19 -7.88 -17.72 0.92
CA LEU A 19 -7.59 -17.59 -0.51
C LEU A 19 -7.13 -16.17 -0.84
N VAL A 20 -7.82 -15.16 -0.30
CA VAL A 20 -7.44 -13.75 -0.48
C VAL A 20 -6.04 -13.49 0.08
N LEU A 21 -5.71 -14.07 1.24
CA LEU A 21 -4.38 -13.96 1.83
C LEU A 21 -3.29 -14.63 0.97
N TRP A 22 -3.57 -15.81 0.41
CA TRP A 22 -2.64 -16.49 -0.49
C TRP A 22 -2.43 -15.71 -1.79
N VAL A 23 -3.51 -15.22 -2.40
CA VAL A 23 -3.45 -14.44 -3.64
C VAL A 23 -2.72 -13.11 -3.41
N SER A 24 -3.02 -12.38 -2.34
CA SER A 24 -2.32 -11.13 -2.04
C SER A 24 -0.84 -11.36 -1.71
N GLY A 25 -0.52 -12.43 -0.98
CA GLY A 25 0.86 -12.85 -0.73
C GLY A 25 1.61 -13.20 -2.01
N ALA A 26 0.98 -13.97 -2.91
CA ALA A 26 1.58 -14.33 -4.20
C ALA A 26 1.80 -13.10 -5.09
N LEU A 27 0.86 -12.17 -5.15
CA LEU A 27 1.00 -10.92 -5.89
C LEU A 27 2.11 -10.03 -5.32
N ALA A 28 2.21 -9.94 -3.99
CA ALA A 28 3.29 -9.20 -3.34
C ALA A 28 4.66 -9.82 -3.66
N LEU A 29 4.79 -11.16 -3.58
CA LEU A 29 6.02 -11.86 -3.95
C LEU A 29 6.37 -11.69 -5.42
N ALA A 30 5.39 -11.75 -6.32
CA ALA A 30 5.59 -11.52 -7.75
C ALA A 30 6.08 -10.09 -8.01
N GLY A 31 5.51 -9.08 -7.34
CA GLY A 31 5.97 -7.69 -7.43
C GLY A 31 7.40 -7.51 -6.92
N ILE A 32 7.75 -8.14 -5.81
CA ILE A 32 9.12 -8.13 -5.27
C ILE A 32 10.08 -8.79 -6.26
N ALA A 33 9.74 -9.97 -6.77
CA ALA A 33 10.55 -10.68 -7.77
C ALA A 33 10.73 -9.88 -9.05
N LEU A 34 9.70 -9.15 -9.49
CA LEU A 34 9.75 -8.27 -10.65
C LEU A 34 10.74 -7.11 -10.43
N VAL A 35 10.67 -6.43 -9.28
CA VAL A 35 11.59 -5.33 -8.95
C VAL A 35 13.04 -5.83 -8.86
N VAL A 36 13.27 -6.95 -8.18
CA VAL A 36 14.61 -7.55 -8.05
C VAL A 36 15.12 -8.01 -9.42
N GLY A 37 14.30 -8.72 -10.19
CA GLY A 37 14.66 -9.22 -11.51
C GLY A 37 14.96 -8.07 -12.50
N ALA A 38 14.19 -6.99 -12.45
CA ALA A 38 14.44 -5.81 -13.27
C ALA A 38 15.77 -5.16 -12.92
N TRP A 39 16.12 -5.03 -11.63
CA TRP A 39 17.42 -4.51 -11.24
C TRP A 39 18.56 -5.43 -11.70
N LEU A 40 18.42 -6.74 -11.51
CA LEU A 40 19.43 -7.71 -11.94
C LEU A 40 19.67 -7.61 -13.45
N PHE A 41 18.60 -7.57 -14.24
CA PHE A 41 18.67 -7.40 -15.69
C PHE A 41 19.33 -6.08 -16.12
N THR A 42 18.94 -4.96 -15.51
CA THR A 42 19.56 -3.65 -15.80
C THR A 42 21.04 -3.63 -15.42
N SER A 43 21.38 -4.22 -14.26
CA SER A 43 22.76 -4.29 -13.78
C SER A 43 23.65 -5.17 -14.66
N SER A 44 23.12 -6.29 -15.19
CA SER A 44 23.85 -7.12 -16.14
C SER A 44 24.04 -6.40 -17.48
N ALA A 45 23.00 -5.71 -17.97
CA ALA A 45 23.11 -4.92 -19.19
C ALA A 45 24.15 -3.79 -19.06
N ALA A 46 24.28 -3.19 -17.87
CA ALA A 46 25.32 -2.21 -17.59
C ALA A 46 26.73 -2.81 -17.60
N ALA A 47 26.90 -4.01 -17.04
CA ALA A 47 28.17 -4.73 -17.06
C ALA A 47 28.58 -5.12 -18.50
N ASP A 48 27.63 -5.64 -19.28
CA ASP A 48 27.84 -5.98 -20.69
C ASP A 48 28.21 -4.74 -21.51
N PHE A 49 27.50 -3.63 -21.31
CA PHE A 49 27.80 -2.35 -21.96
C PHE A 49 29.19 -1.83 -21.61
N ALA A 50 29.60 -1.90 -20.33
CA ALA A 50 30.93 -1.50 -19.90
C ALA A 50 32.04 -2.32 -20.58
N GLY A 51 31.79 -3.61 -20.87
CA GLY A 51 32.72 -4.48 -21.60
C GLY A 51 32.91 -4.12 -23.08
N THR A 52 32.03 -3.31 -23.68
CA THR A 52 32.13 -2.94 -25.11
C THR A 52 33.15 -1.82 -25.40
N GLY A 53 33.59 -1.07 -24.38
CA GLY A 53 34.42 0.12 -24.56
C GLY A 53 33.68 1.34 -25.12
N CYS A 54 32.37 1.23 -25.38
CA CYS A 54 31.52 2.37 -25.73
C CYS A 54 31.25 3.27 -24.51
N SER A 55 30.91 4.54 -24.75
CA SER A 55 30.56 5.50 -23.71
C SER A 55 29.26 6.22 -24.04
N VAL A 56 28.48 6.53 -23.00
CA VAL A 56 27.30 7.41 -23.09
C VAL A 56 27.71 8.88 -23.01
N GLN A 57 28.80 9.19 -22.29
CA GLN A 57 29.26 10.57 -22.06
C GLN A 57 30.17 11.08 -23.18
N HIS A 58 30.88 10.18 -23.86
CA HIS A 58 31.83 10.51 -24.92
C HIS A 58 31.44 9.86 -26.23
N THR A 59 31.58 10.58 -27.33
CA THR A 59 31.29 10.09 -28.67
C THR A 59 32.35 9.09 -29.14
N VAL A 60 31.96 7.83 -29.26
CA VAL A 60 32.78 6.76 -29.84
C VAL A 60 32.19 6.35 -31.19
N SER A 61 32.99 6.38 -32.25
CA SER A 61 32.56 6.03 -33.61
C SER A 61 32.10 4.58 -33.68
N GLY A 62 30.90 4.33 -34.23
CA GLY A 62 30.34 2.98 -34.39
C GLY A 62 29.56 2.44 -33.17
N CYS A 63 29.47 3.18 -32.07
CA CYS A 63 28.79 2.75 -30.83
C CYS A 63 27.30 3.14 -30.74
N GLY A 64 26.73 3.76 -31.77
CA GLY A 64 25.38 4.36 -31.68
C GLY A 64 24.28 3.36 -31.35
N ILE A 65 24.34 2.14 -31.88
CA ILE A 65 23.34 1.09 -31.62
C ILE A 65 23.47 0.55 -30.19
N GLN A 66 24.69 0.33 -29.71
CA GLN A 66 25.00 -0.19 -28.39
C GLN A 66 24.56 0.79 -27.31
N VAL A 67 24.87 2.07 -27.47
CA VAL A 67 24.41 3.14 -26.58
C VAL A 67 22.89 3.22 -26.56
N ARG A 68 22.24 3.18 -27.73
CA ARG A 68 20.78 3.22 -27.82
C ARG A 68 20.13 2.01 -27.12
N HIS A 69 20.66 0.81 -27.33
CA HIS A 69 20.16 -0.40 -26.68
C HIS A 69 20.29 -0.31 -25.16
N PHE A 70 21.46 0.08 -24.65
CA PHE A 70 21.69 0.26 -23.22
C PHE A 70 20.75 1.30 -22.59
N LEU A 71 20.64 2.49 -23.18
CA LEU A 71 19.70 3.52 -22.70
C LEU A 71 18.25 3.07 -22.76
N SER A 72 17.87 2.26 -23.75
CA SER A 72 16.51 1.72 -23.82
C SER A 72 16.19 0.79 -22.65
N VAL A 73 17.16 -0.03 -22.20
CA VAL A 73 17.01 -0.90 -21.02
C VAL A 73 16.81 -0.06 -19.75
N GLU A 74 17.62 0.97 -19.55
CA GLU A 74 17.47 1.87 -18.41
C GLU A 74 16.14 2.65 -18.44
N LEU A 75 15.65 3.02 -19.63
CA LEU A 75 14.36 3.67 -19.78
C LEU A 75 13.19 2.73 -19.43
N TYR A 76 13.26 1.46 -19.81
CA TYR A 76 12.26 0.47 -19.38
C TYR A 76 12.27 0.27 -17.86
N TYR A 77 13.46 0.28 -17.25
CA TYR A 77 13.59 0.24 -15.79
C TYR A 77 12.92 1.46 -15.14
N ASN A 78 13.14 2.66 -15.68
CA ASN A 78 12.46 3.88 -15.22
C ASN A 78 10.92 3.75 -15.30
N HIS A 79 10.38 3.33 -16.44
CA HIS A 79 8.93 3.13 -16.62
C HIS A 79 8.35 2.10 -15.65
N LEU A 80 9.06 0.99 -15.42
CA LEU A 80 8.63 -0.02 -14.45
C LEU A 80 8.43 0.58 -13.05
N PHE A 81 9.35 1.44 -12.60
CA PHE A 81 9.25 2.10 -11.30
C PHE A 81 8.17 3.17 -11.24
N ALA A 82 7.93 3.89 -12.33
CA ALA A 82 6.81 4.83 -12.43
C ALA A 82 5.47 4.08 -12.28
N TYR A 83 5.26 2.99 -13.01
CA TYR A 83 4.04 2.18 -12.89
C TYR A 83 3.91 1.49 -11.54
N THR A 84 5.01 0.96 -10.99
CA THR A 84 5.01 0.37 -9.64
C THR A 84 4.67 1.41 -8.59
N GLY A 85 5.13 2.66 -8.75
CA GLY A 85 4.77 3.78 -7.87
C GLY A 85 3.28 4.12 -7.93
N LEU A 86 2.66 4.07 -9.11
CA LEU A 86 1.21 4.25 -9.23
C LEU A 86 0.43 3.13 -8.53
N VAL A 87 0.88 1.87 -8.66
CA VAL A 87 0.28 0.73 -7.96
C VAL A 87 0.40 0.89 -6.44
N MET A 88 1.59 1.24 -5.95
CA MET A 88 1.84 1.48 -4.52
C MET A 88 1.01 2.65 -3.98
N THR A 89 0.81 3.69 -4.79
CA THR A 89 -0.08 4.80 -4.43
C THR A 89 -1.53 4.34 -4.36
N ALA A 90 -2.01 3.50 -5.28
CA ALA A 90 -3.38 2.98 -5.23
C ALA A 90 -3.62 1.95 -4.10
N LEU A 91 -2.58 1.27 -3.61
CA LEU A 91 -2.68 0.17 -2.67
C LEU A 91 -3.45 0.50 -1.37
N PRO A 92 -3.22 1.62 -0.68
CA PRO A 92 -4.04 2.06 0.45
C PRO A 92 -5.54 2.12 0.17
N ALA A 93 -5.92 2.63 -1.01
CA ALA A 93 -7.32 2.71 -1.43
C ALA A 93 -7.93 1.31 -1.57
N LEU A 94 -7.19 0.41 -2.21
CA LEU A 94 -7.61 -0.99 -2.42
C LEU A 94 -7.78 -1.72 -1.07
N VAL A 95 -6.92 -1.44 -0.09
CA VAL A 95 -7.06 -1.99 1.28
C VAL A 95 -8.35 -1.49 1.93
N GLY A 96 -8.61 -0.18 1.93
CA GLY A 96 -9.85 0.37 2.50
C GLY A 96 -11.10 -0.17 1.79
N LEU A 97 -11.06 -0.19 0.46
CA LEU A 97 -12.16 -0.57 -0.42
C LEU A 97 -12.52 -2.04 -0.33
N PHE A 98 -11.54 -2.95 -0.43
CA PHE A 98 -11.80 -4.39 -0.58
C PHE A 98 -11.56 -5.21 0.68
N VAL A 99 -10.85 -4.66 1.68
CA VAL A 99 -10.62 -5.36 2.95
C VAL A 99 -11.58 -4.86 4.00
N ALA A 100 -11.52 -3.60 4.40
CA ALA A 100 -12.31 -3.10 5.52
C ALA A 100 -13.80 -2.97 5.22
N GLY A 101 -14.15 -2.38 4.07
CA GLY A 101 -15.54 -2.15 3.66
C GLY A 101 -16.38 -3.43 3.66
N PRO A 102 -16.00 -4.49 2.92
CA PRO A 102 -16.74 -5.75 2.88
C PRO A 102 -16.72 -6.53 4.18
N LEU A 103 -15.61 -6.51 4.92
CA LEU A 103 -15.45 -7.32 6.14
C LEU A 103 -16.32 -6.80 7.29
N VAL A 104 -16.62 -5.50 7.31
CA VAL A 104 -17.55 -4.87 8.27
C VAL A 104 -18.94 -4.71 7.68
N GLY A 105 -19.05 -4.24 6.44
CA GLY A 105 -20.31 -3.91 5.78
C GLY A 105 -21.22 -5.10 5.54
N ARG A 106 -20.67 -6.25 5.10
CA ARG A 106 -21.48 -7.44 4.77
C ARG A 106 -22.23 -7.98 5.99
N GLU A 107 -21.55 -8.06 7.13
CA GLU A 107 -22.20 -8.56 8.36
C GLU A 107 -23.27 -7.62 8.90
N LEU A 108 -23.11 -6.31 8.68
CA LEU A 108 -24.11 -5.31 9.05
C LEU A 108 -25.32 -5.35 8.11
N GLU A 109 -25.06 -5.52 6.82
CA GLU A 109 -26.08 -5.62 5.76
C GLU A 109 -26.91 -6.91 5.90
N ASP A 110 -26.25 -8.04 6.12
CA ASP A 110 -26.89 -9.35 6.29
C ASP A 110 -27.48 -9.55 7.71
N GLY A 111 -27.19 -8.65 8.65
CA GLY A 111 -27.67 -8.73 10.04
C GLY A 111 -27.01 -9.82 10.90
N THR A 112 -26.02 -10.54 10.35
CA THR A 112 -25.31 -11.64 11.05
C THR A 112 -24.55 -11.17 12.29
N TYR A 113 -24.25 -9.87 12.38
CA TYR A 113 -23.65 -9.26 13.57
C TYR A 113 -24.46 -9.54 14.86
N ARG A 114 -25.79 -9.64 14.78
CA ARG A 114 -26.67 -9.90 15.95
C ARG A 114 -26.40 -11.26 16.58
N LEU A 115 -26.19 -12.30 15.76
CA LEU A 115 -25.85 -13.64 16.23
C LEU A 115 -24.47 -13.65 16.89
N SER A 116 -23.50 -12.94 16.30
CA SER A 116 -22.16 -12.87 16.86
C SER A 116 -22.14 -12.17 18.23
N TRP A 117 -22.98 -11.15 18.42
CA TRP A 117 -23.05 -10.39 19.67
C TRP A 117 -23.82 -11.12 20.77
N SER A 118 -24.77 -12.00 20.42
CA SER A 118 -25.47 -12.84 21.40
C SER A 118 -24.61 -14.02 21.89
N GLN A 119 -23.68 -14.51 21.06
CA GLN A 119 -22.82 -15.65 21.38
C GLN A 119 -21.49 -15.26 22.04
N SER A 120 -21.54 -14.58 23.19
CA SER A 120 -20.39 -14.27 24.07
C SER A 120 -19.33 -13.27 23.57
N VAL A 121 -19.46 -12.73 22.36
CA VAL A 121 -18.52 -11.74 21.81
C VAL A 121 -19.07 -10.32 21.99
N SER A 122 -18.40 -9.49 22.78
CA SER A 122 -18.80 -8.09 22.88
C SER A 122 -18.55 -7.34 21.54
N PRO A 123 -19.34 -6.32 21.21
CA PRO A 123 -19.21 -5.56 19.96
C PRO A 123 -17.82 -4.95 19.79
N ALA A 124 -17.27 -4.40 20.87
CA ALA A 124 -15.92 -3.84 20.85
C ALA A 124 -14.88 -4.92 20.50
N ARG A 125 -15.01 -6.14 21.05
CA ARG A 125 -14.15 -7.28 20.71
C ARG A 125 -14.37 -7.76 19.27
N TRP A 126 -15.62 -7.72 18.80
CA TRP A 126 -16.02 -8.02 17.41
C TRP A 126 -15.36 -7.07 16.41
N LEU A 127 -15.39 -5.75 16.65
CA LEU A 127 -14.77 -4.76 15.77
C LEU A 127 -13.23 -4.80 15.88
N ALA A 128 -12.69 -4.93 17.09
CA ALA A 128 -11.25 -5.01 17.31
C ALA A 128 -10.64 -6.20 16.55
N ALA A 129 -11.26 -7.38 16.58
CA ALA A 129 -10.78 -8.54 15.83
C ALA A 129 -10.78 -8.32 14.31
N ARG A 130 -11.79 -7.60 13.80
CA ARG A 130 -11.96 -7.28 12.37
C ARG A 130 -11.02 -6.20 11.87
N LEU A 131 -10.49 -5.36 12.75
CA LEU A 131 -9.50 -4.34 12.40
C LEU A 131 -8.07 -4.81 12.66
N ALA A 132 -7.81 -5.48 13.78
CA ALA A 132 -6.44 -5.84 14.18
C ALA A 132 -5.76 -6.81 13.20
N VAL A 133 -6.46 -7.85 12.74
CA VAL A 133 -5.90 -8.83 11.79
C VAL A 133 -5.50 -8.17 10.47
N PRO A 134 -6.40 -7.47 9.75
CA PRO A 134 -6.00 -6.81 8.51
C PRO A 134 -5.05 -5.64 8.75
N ALA A 135 -5.11 -4.94 9.89
CA ALA A 135 -4.13 -3.88 10.20
C ALA A 135 -2.71 -4.44 10.30
N VAL A 136 -2.49 -5.53 11.04
CA VAL A 136 -1.17 -6.16 11.16
C VAL A 136 -0.65 -6.64 9.80
N LEU A 137 -1.50 -7.29 9.01
CA LEU A 137 -1.14 -7.76 7.67
C LEU A 137 -0.85 -6.61 6.70
N THR A 138 -1.64 -5.54 6.76
CA THR A 138 -1.46 -4.35 5.92
C THR A 138 -0.16 -3.64 6.29
N VAL A 139 0.08 -3.40 7.59
CA VAL A 139 1.29 -2.73 8.06
C VAL A 139 2.54 -3.52 7.66
N SER A 140 2.55 -4.83 7.93
CA SER A 140 3.70 -5.68 7.59
C SER A 140 3.91 -5.78 6.08
N GLY A 141 2.86 -6.07 5.30
CA GLY A 141 2.95 -6.20 3.86
C GLY A 141 3.37 -4.91 3.16
N VAL A 142 2.71 -3.78 3.49
CA VAL A 142 3.01 -2.48 2.89
C VAL A 142 4.38 -1.96 3.32
N ALA A 143 4.82 -2.22 4.55
CA ALA A 143 6.17 -1.85 4.99
C ALA A 143 7.26 -2.60 4.20
N VAL A 144 7.07 -3.91 3.97
CA VAL A 144 7.99 -4.71 3.15
C VAL A 144 8.01 -4.18 1.71
N LEU A 145 6.84 -3.97 1.10
CA LEU A 145 6.75 -3.46 -0.26
C LEU A 145 7.34 -2.05 -0.40
N SER A 146 7.11 -1.18 0.58
CA SER A 146 7.72 0.17 0.65
C SER A 146 9.24 0.07 0.75
N GLY A 147 9.78 -0.85 1.57
CA GLY A 147 11.22 -1.09 1.67
C GLY A 147 11.84 -1.58 0.37
N VAL A 148 11.19 -2.53 -0.32
CA VAL A 148 11.64 -3.05 -1.62
C VAL A 148 11.57 -1.97 -2.70
N TYR A 149 10.51 -1.17 -2.73
CA TYR A 149 10.38 -0.03 -3.63
C TYR A 149 11.47 1.02 -3.37
N SER A 150 11.72 1.37 -2.10
CA SER A 150 12.77 2.31 -1.68
C SER A 150 14.16 1.83 -2.11
N TRP A 151 14.45 0.54 -1.91
CA TRP A 151 15.68 -0.09 -2.36
C TRP A 151 15.82 -0.03 -3.89
N GLY A 152 14.81 -0.46 -4.63
CA GLY A 152 14.85 -0.46 -6.10
C GLY A 152 14.95 0.96 -6.68
N TRP A 153 14.26 1.93 -6.07
CA TRP A 153 14.33 3.34 -6.43
C TRP A 153 15.72 3.92 -6.16
N SER A 154 16.36 3.57 -5.03
CA SER A 154 17.74 4.01 -4.77
C SER A 154 18.70 3.63 -5.92
N ARG A 155 18.42 2.52 -6.61
CA ARG A 155 19.22 2.06 -7.76
C ARG A 155 19.03 2.89 -9.02
N THR A 156 17.91 3.62 -9.17
CA THR A 156 17.70 4.48 -10.35
C THR A 156 18.74 5.60 -10.42
N HIS A 157 19.34 5.99 -9.29
CA HIS A 157 20.42 6.99 -9.26
C HIS A 157 21.70 6.53 -9.97
N HIS A 158 21.87 5.23 -10.18
CA HIS A 158 23.00 4.67 -10.94
C HIS A 158 22.70 4.56 -12.44
N THR A 159 21.55 5.04 -12.90
CA THR A 159 21.13 4.99 -14.31
C THR A 159 21.06 6.39 -14.91
N HIS A 160 20.96 6.50 -16.23
CA HIS A 160 20.81 7.78 -16.94
C HIS A 160 19.38 8.34 -16.91
N TYR A 161 18.42 7.60 -16.35
CA TYR A 161 17.02 8.02 -16.18
C TYR A 161 16.59 7.96 -14.70
N PRO A 162 17.21 8.76 -13.81
CA PRO A 162 16.86 8.76 -12.39
C PRO A 162 15.45 9.32 -12.18
N LEU A 163 14.68 8.68 -11.30
CA LEU A 163 13.40 9.19 -10.83
C LEU A 163 13.61 10.12 -9.64
N GLN A 164 12.96 11.28 -9.65
CA GLN A 164 13.12 12.25 -8.56
C GLN A 164 12.23 11.91 -7.37
N SER A 165 12.73 12.07 -6.15
CA SER A 165 11.94 11.86 -4.93
C SER A 165 10.80 12.87 -4.76
N SER A 166 10.84 13.98 -5.49
CA SER A 166 9.81 15.03 -5.53
C SER A 166 8.59 14.63 -6.36
N GLU A 167 8.73 13.65 -7.26
CA GLU A 167 7.60 13.12 -8.03
C GLU A 167 6.58 12.49 -7.08
N TRP A 168 5.31 12.85 -7.22
CA TRP A 168 4.29 12.51 -6.22
C TRP A 168 4.04 11.00 -6.09
N TRP A 169 4.17 10.24 -7.18
CA TRP A 169 4.05 8.78 -7.18
C TRP A 169 5.26 8.12 -6.53
N VAL A 170 6.47 8.68 -6.68
CA VAL A 170 7.68 8.19 -6.00
C VAL A 170 7.57 8.46 -4.51
N TYR A 171 7.27 9.71 -4.15
CA TYR A 171 7.12 10.15 -2.76
C TYR A 171 6.12 9.29 -1.98
N SER A 172 4.94 9.06 -2.55
CA SER A 172 3.85 8.34 -1.88
C SER A 172 4.06 6.83 -1.80
N SER A 173 5.09 6.29 -2.48
CA SER A 173 5.33 4.84 -2.60
C SER A 173 6.47 4.32 -1.71
N MET A 174 7.20 5.20 -1.04
CA MET A 174 8.35 4.85 -0.20
C MET A 174 8.24 5.46 1.19
N GLY A 175 9.03 4.94 2.13
CA GLY A 175 9.03 5.39 3.51
C GLY A 175 7.75 5.00 4.28
N PRO A 176 7.44 5.71 5.38
CA PRO A 176 6.30 5.39 6.25
C PRO A 176 4.94 5.82 5.69
N VAL A 177 4.89 6.82 4.80
CA VAL A 177 3.64 7.39 4.25
C VAL A 177 2.69 6.33 3.66
N PRO A 178 3.10 5.42 2.75
CA PRO A 178 2.18 4.40 2.20
C PRO A 178 1.61 3.48 3.29
N VAL A 179 2.38 3.17 4.34
CA VAL A 179 1.96 2.30 5.45
C VAL A 179 0.83 2.96 6.24
N VAL A 180 1.01 4.22 6.63
CA VAL A 180 0.01 4.93 7.43
C VAL A 180 -1.20 5.35 6.62
N TYR A 181 -1.05 5.62 5.32
CA TYR A 181 -2.19 5.74 4.42
C TYR A 181 -3.01 4.45 4.36
N ALA A 182 -2.36 3.29 4.25
CA ALA A 182 -3.08 2.01 4.18
C ALA A 182 -3.85 1.74 5.49
N VAL A 183 -3.26 2.07 6.65
CA VAL A 183 -3.96 2.00 7.95
C VAL A 183 -5.14 2.99 8.01
N LEU A 184 -4.93 4.24 7.59
CA LEU A 184 -5.98 5.26 7.58
C LEU A 184 -7.18 4.80 6.73
N TRP A 185 -6.93 4.32 5.50
CA TRP A 185 -7.99 3.87 4.59
C TRP A 185 -8.65 2.58 5.04
N LEU A 186 -7.93 1.67 5.71
CA LEU A 186 -8.52 0.53 6.38
C LEU A 186 -9.53 0.99 7.46
N VAL A 187 -9.16 1.94 8.31
CA VAL A 187 -10.04 2.41 9.39
C VAL A 187 -11.20 3.25 8.83
N LEU A 188 -10.96 4.13 7.86
CA LEU A 188 -12.00 4.93 7.22
C LEU A 188 -13.00 4.05 6.47
N GLY A 189 -12.56 3.04 5.73
CA GLY A 189 -13.44 2.08 5.06
C GLY A 189 -14.35 1.35 6.05
N ALA A 190 -13.81 0.94 7.21
CA ALA A 190 -14.60 0.34 8.28
C ALA A 190 -15.59 1.33 8.93
N LEU A 191 -15.18 2.58 9.16
CA LEU A 191 -16.03 3.63 9.69
C LEU A 191 -17.20 3.95 8.75
N VAL A 192 -16.93 4.10 7.46
CA VAL A 192 -17.96 4.32 6.43
C VAL A 192 -18.91 3.13 6.40
N ALA A 193 -18.41 1.89 6.44
CA ALA A 193 -19.24 0.69 6.50
C ALA A 193 -20.15 0.67 7.76
N LEU A 194 -19.64 1.09 8.92
CA LEU A 194 -20.42 1.20 10.16
C LEU A 194 -21.54 2.23 10.08
N LEU A 195 -21.31 3.35 9.39
CA LEU A 195 -22.27 4.44 9.25
C LEU A 195 -23.35 4.13 8.21
N VAL A 196 -22.94 3.58 7.07
CA VAL A 196 -23.80 3.35 5.90
C VAL A 196 -24.55 2.02 6.00
N ARG A 197 -23.93 0.99 6.60
CA ARG A 197 -24.46 -0.38 6.73
C ARG A 197 -24.87 -1.05 5.41
N ARG A 198 -24.36 -0.57 4.29
CA ARG A 198 -24.51 -1.16 2.95
C ARG A 198 -23.13 -1.29 2.32
N THR A 199 -22.76 -2.50 1.95
CA THR A 199 -21.38 -2.80 1.52
C THR A 199 -21.02 -2.04 0.26
N LEU A 200 -21.87 -2.11 -0.77
CA LEU A 200 -21.59 -1.47 -2.05
C LEU A 200 -21.48 0.05 -1.93
N LEU A 201 -22.36 0.67 -1.13
CA LEU A 201 -22.34 2.12 -0.91
C LEU A 201 -21.10 2.53 -0.10
N ALA A 202 -20.71 1.75 0.91
CA ALA A 202 -19.48 2.02 1.65
C ALA A 202 -18.22 1.92 0.76
N MET A 203 -18.19 0.93 -0.14
CA MET A 203 -17.13 0.76 -1.12
C MET A 203 -17.06 1.95 -2.08
N THR A 204 -18.18 2.38 -2.66
CA THR A 204 -18.17 3.51 -3.60
C THR A 204 -17.76 4.82 -2.94
N ILE A 205 -18.22 5.10 -1.71
CA ILE A 205 -17.77 6.27 -0.94
C ILE A 205 -16.26 6.21 -0.70
N THR A 206 -15.73 5.05 -0.28
CA THR A 206 -14.31 4.88 0.02
C THR A 206 -13.46 5.06 -1.25
N ALA A 207 -13.90 4.47 -2.37
CA ALA A 207 -13.24 4.59 -3.67
C ALA A 207 -13.22 6.04 -4.19
N ALA A 208 -14.30 6.79 -4.00
CA ALA A 208 -14.38 8.20 -4.42
C ALA A 208 -13.58 9.12 -3.49
N ALA A 209 -13.59 8.86 -2.18
CA ALA A 209 -12.91 9.70 -1.21
C ALA A 209 -11.38 9.62 -1.34
N TYR A 210 -10.82 8.47 -1.74
CA TYR A 210 -9.38 8.29 -1.85
C TYR A 210 -8.68 9.29 -2.78
N PRO A 211 -9.01 9.35 -4.09
CA PRO A 211 -8.33 10.27 -4.99
C PRO A 211 -8.58 11.74 -4.63
N LEU A 212 -9.72 12.07 -4.01
CA LEU A 212 -10.00 13.43 -3.52
C LEU A 212 -9.05 13.82 -2.40
N VAL A 213 -8.87 12.96 -1.40
CA VAL A 213 -7.94 13.21 -0.28
C VAL A 213 -6.49 13.21 -0.75
N ALA A 214 -6.11 12.25 -1.62
CA ALA A 214 -4.75 12.18 -2.16
C ALA A 214 -4.43 13.40 -3.03
N GLY A 215 -5.35 13.82 -3.91
CA GLY A 215 -5.21 15.01 -4.74
C GLY A 215 -5.16 16.29 -3.91
N ALA A 216 -6.00 16.42 -2.89
CA ALA A 216 -5.96 17.57 -1.97
C ALA A 216 -4.64 17.62 -1.20
N ALA A 217 -4.17 16.49 -0.67
CA ALA A 217 -2.89 16.39 0.04
C ALA A 217 -1.72 16.79 -0.87
N TYR A 218 -1.73 16.34 -2.12
CA TYR A 218 -0.74 16.75 -3.11
C TYR A 218 -0.78 18.25 -3.40
N ALA A 219 -1.96 18.82 -3.60
CA ALA A 219 -2.14 20.23 -3.95
C ALA A 219 -1.65 21.19 -2.85
N VAL A 220 -1.72 20.80 -1.58
CA VAL A 220 -1.28 21.62 -0.44
C VAL A 220 0.09 21.22 0.11
N ARG A 221 0.75 20.22 -0.48
CA ARG A 221 2.04 19.71 0.02
C ARG A 221 3.11 20.81 -0.15
N PRO A 222 3.74 21.27 0.94
CA PRO A 222 4.82 22.24 0.83
C PRO A 222 6.04 21.60 0.17
N GLY A 223 6.75 22.38 -0.65
CA GLY A 223 8.08 22.01 -1.11
C GLY A 223 9.06 21.96 0.07
N GLY A 224 9.92 20.94 0.13
CA GLY A 224 10.89 20.84 1.21
C GLY A 224 11.69 19.54 1.19
N PRO A 225 12.59 19.35 2.18
CA PRO A 225 13.37 18.14 2.30
C PRO A 225 12.47 16.92 2.51
N PHE A 226 12.80 15.83 1.82
CA PHE A 226 11.99 14.62 1.76
C PHE A 226 11.63 14.03 3.14
N TRP A 227 12.63 13.83 4.01
CA TRP A 227 12.45 13.14 5.30
C TRP A 227 11.61 13.91 6.33
N PRO A 228 11.86 15.20 6.61
CA PRO A 228 10.99 16.00 7.47
C PRO A 228 9.53 15.99 7.00
N LEU A 229 9.31 16.11 5.69
CA LEU A 229 7.98 16.11 5.11
C LEU A 229 7.29 14.76 5.30
N GLN A 230 8.00 13.66 5.02
CA GLN A 230 7.51 12.29 5.24
C GLN A 230 7.07 12.05 6.69
N LEU A 231 7.88 12.47 7.66
CA LEU A 231 7.57 12.29 9.08
C LEU A 231 6.39 13.16 9.54
N ALA A 232 6.31 14.41 9.07
CA ALA A 232 5.20 15.30 9.35
C ALA A 232 3.88 14.76 8.80
N GLU A 233 3.87 14.36 7.52
CA GLU A 233 2.70 13.74 6.87
C GLU A 233 2.30 12.44 7.60
N THR A 234 3.29 11.63 7.99
CA THR A 234 3.05 10.41 8.77
C THR A 234 2.38 10.69 10.11
N ALA A 235 2.85 11.70 10.85
CA ALA A 235 2.27 12.08 12.14
C ALA A 235 0.80 12.54 11.99
N VAL A 236 0.51 13.35 10.95
CA VAL A 236 -0.85 13.80 10.65
C VAL A 236 -1.75 12.60 10.31
N LEU A 237 -1.31 11.71 9.42
CA LEU A 237 -2.09 10.54 9.01
C LEU A 237 -2.36 9.57 10.16
N LEU A 238 -1.39 9.38 11.06
CA LEU A 238 -1.57 8.60 12.29
C LEU A 238 -2.59 9.24 13.23
N GLY A 239 -2.54 10.57 13.40
CA GLY A 239 -3.54 11.32 14.18
C GLY A 239 -4.95 11.14 13.63
N LEU A 240 -5.11 11.24 12.30
CA LEU A 240 -6.38 11.01 11.61
C LEU A 240 -6.85 9.55 11.76
N ALA A 241 -5.96 8.58 11.62
CA ALA A 241 -6.29 7.16 11.77
C ALA A 241 -6.73 6.85 13.22
N ALA A 242 -6.06 7.44 14.22
CA ALA A 242 -6.44 7.31 15.63
C ALA A 242 -7.82 7.93 15.89
N ALA A 243 -8.07 9.14 15.39
CA ALA A 243 -9.36 9.81 15.51
C ALA A 243 -10.50 9.01 14.85
N ALA A 244 -10.27 8.49 13.63
CA ALA A 244 -11.23 7.64 12.92
C ALA A 244 -11.48 6.33 13.66
N THR A 245 -10.46 5.74 14.28
CA THR A 245 -10.61 4.53 15.11
C THR A 245 -11.49 4.81 16.32
N VAL A 246 -11.20 5.88 17.07
CA VAL A 246 -12.01 6.31 18.22
C VAL A 246 -13.46 6.56 17.79
N LEU A 247 -13.67 7.23 16.66
CA LEU A 247 -14.99 7.50 16.12
C LEU A 247 -15.73 6.19 15.75
N ALA A 248 -15.06 5.23 15.12
CA ALA A 248 -15.66 3.93 14.79
C ALA A 248 -16.14 3.20 16.04
N PHE A 249 -15.35 3.17 17.12
CA PHE A 249 -15.76 2.59 18.40
C PHE A 249 -16.88 3.39 19.07
N ARG A 250 -16.91 4.72 18.95
CA ARG A 250 -18.01 5.55 19.48
C ARG A 250 -19.32 5.32 18.71
N VAL A 251 -19.27 5.22 17.39
CA VAL A 251 -20.42 4.89 16.54
C VAL A 251 -20.97 3.52 16.90
N LEU A 252 -20.09 2.53 17.06
CA LEU A 252 -20.47 1.17 17.45
C LEU A 252 -21.22 1.15 18.79
N ARG A 253 -20.81 1.95 19.78
CA ARG A 253 -21.50 2.03 21.08
C ARG A 253 -22.94 2.55 20.97
N ARG A 254 -23.27 3.34 19.94
CA ARG A 254 -24.64 3.81 19.73
C ARG A 254 -25.60 2.70 19.31
N TYR A 255 -25.09 1.54 18.89
CA TYR A 255 -25.91 0.37 18.56
C TYR A 255 -26.29 -0.49 19.78
N HIS A 256 -25.92 -0.05 20.99
CA HIS A 256 -26.14 -0.74 22.27
C HIS A 256 -27.19 -0.09 23.17
N VAL A 257 -27.84 0.99 22.70
CA VAL A 257 -28.97 1.64 23.37
C VAL A 257 -30.23 1.27 22.59
#